data_AF-A0A1H3VVI8-F1
#
_entry.id   AF-A0A1H3VVI8-F1
#
_cell.length_a   1.000
_cell.length_b   1.000
_cell.length_c   1.000
_cell.angle_alpha   90.00
_cell.angle_beta   90.00
_cell.angle_gamma   90.00
#
_symmetry.space_group_name_H-M   'P 1'
#
loop_
_entity.id
_entity.type
_entity.pdbx_description
1 polymer ?
#
loop_
_entity_poly.entity_id
_entity_poly.type
_entity_poly.pdbx_seq_one_letter_code
_entity_poly.pdbx_strand_id
1 'polypeptide(L)'
;MLKLDNGEYRLTPAYDLLCTVLHTNYESDTALDLYEDSLDSPFYSVYGYYGRPDFLELARRLGILEKRAIKIIDSFIRSEPLVKSFIERSQLTKASKGKYLYKLADKTSRLKPRMDKNPPVA
;
A
#
# COMPACT_ATOMS: atom_id res chain seq x y z
N MET A 1 6.58 -17.25 -10.69
CA MET A 1 7.14 -16.91 -12.03
C MET A 1 6.71 -17.98 -13.02
N LEU A 2 6.33 -17.56 -14.22
CA LEU A 2 5.97 -18.43 -15.34
C LEU A 2 7.10 -18.40 -16.36
N LYS A 3 7.60 -19.58 -16.77
CA LYS A 3 8.56 -19.71 -17.87
C LYS A 3 7.80 -19.82 -19.19
N LEU A 4 8.19 -19.02 -20.17
CA LEU A 4 7.65 -19.03 -21.53
C LEU A 4 8.42 -20.02 -22.41
N ASP A 5 7.84 -20.37 -23.55
CA ASP A 5 8.45 -21.31 -24.52
C ASP A 5 9.79 -20.80 -25.08
N ASN A 6 9.98 -19.48 -25.15
CA ASN A 6 11.23 -18.83 -25.53
C ASN A 6 12.29 -18.80 -24.42
N GLY A 7 12.00 -19.37 -23.24
CA GLY A 7 12.90 -19.41 -22.09
C GLY A 7 12.86 -18.16 -21.19
N GLU A 8 12.11 -17.12 -21.57
CA GLU A 8 11.93 -15.93 -20.73
C GLU A 8 11.00 -16.20 -19.55
N TYR A 9 11.13 -15.39 -18.50
CA TYR A 9 10.25 -15.47 -17.33
C TYR A 9 9.34 -14.26 -17.22
N ARG A 10 8.11 -14.50 -16.79
CA ARG A 10 7.15 -13.45 -16.43
C ARG A 10 6.61 -13.65 -15.02
N LEU A 11 6.17 -12.56 -14.41
CA LEU A 11 5.41 -12.64 -13.17
C LEU A 11 4.05 -13.28 -13.46
N THR A 12 3.67 -14.24 -12.62
CA THR A 12 2.31 -14.75 -12.56
C THR A 12 1.41 -13.70 -11.93
N PRO A 13 0.09 -13.74 -12.17
CA PRO A 13 -0.85 -12.92 -11.41
C PRO A 13 -0.63 -13.09 -9.90
N ALA A 14 -0.92 -12.03 -9.13
CA ALA A 14 -0.91 -12.12 -7.68
C ALA A 14 -2.02 -13.06 -7.21
N TYR A 15 -1.69 -13.97 -6.31
CA TYR A 15 -2.62 -14.92 -5.69
C TYR A 15 -2.53 -14.80 -4.17
N ASP A 16 -3.45 -15.47 -3.47
CA ASP A 16 -3.55 -15.42 -2.01
C ASP A 16 -3.68 -14.00 -1.44
N LEU A 17 -4.51 -13.19 -2.12
CA LEU A 17 -4.79 -11.82 -1.70
C LEU A 17 -5.84 -11.84 -0.58
N LEU A 18 -5.38 -11.76 0.67
CA LEU A 18 -6.22 -11.70 1.86
C LEU A 18 -5.96 -10.44 2.67
N CYS A 19 -7.03 -9.80 3.16
CA CYS A 19 -6.91 -8.77 4.18
C CYS A 19 -6.81 -9.43 5.56
N THR A 20 -5.59 -9.83 5.94
CA THR A 20 -5.29 -10.54 7.20
C THR A 20 -5.74 -9.76 8.44
N VAL A 21 -5.61 -8.44 8.40
CA VAL A 21 -5.99 -7.49 9.47
C VAL A 21 -7.48 -7.56 9.87
N LEU A 22 -8.35 -8.18 9.06
CA LEU A 22 -9.74 -8.41 9.45
C LEU A 22 -9.93 -9.57 10.42
N HIS A 23 -8.96 -10.49 10.45
CA HIS A 23 -8.98 -11.71 11.24
C HIS A 23 -8.12 -11.57 12.49
N THR A 24 -7.02 -10.81 12.42
CA THR A 24 -6.08 -10.59 13.53
C THR A 24 -5.73 -9.10 13.65
N ASN A 25 -5.80 -8.54 14.86
CA ASN A 25 -5.53 -7.12 15.11
C ASN A 25 -4.03 -6.79 15.30
N TYR A 26 -3.17 -7.81 15.31
CA TYR A 26 -1.76 -7.71 15.70
C TYR A 26 -0.78 -7.87 14.53
N GLU A 27 -1.29 -7.94 13.29
CA GLU A 27 -0.44 -8.06 12.10
C GLU A 27 0.19 -6.73 11.74
N SER A 28 1.43 -6.81 11.25
CA SER A 28 2.07 -5.70 10.54
C SER A 28 1.34 -5.42 9.23
N ASP A 29 1.49 -4.19 8.73
CA ASP A 29 0.88 -3.79 7.45
C ASP A 29 1.52 -4.48 6.24
N THR A 30 2.79 -4.89 6.36
CA THR A 30 3.56 -5.58 5.32
C THR A 30 4.28 -6.79 5.91
N ALA A 31 4.42 -7.86 5.12
CA ALA A 31 5.20 -9.03 5.49
C ALA A 31 6.72 -8.83 5.28
N LEU A 32 7.07 -7.90 4.39
CA LEU A 32 8.44 -7.50 4.11
C LEU A 32 8.59 -6.03 4.47
N ASP A 33 9.77 -5.68 4.99
CA ASP A 33 10.20 -4.29 5.08
C ASP A 33 10.36 -3.72 3.67
N LEU A 34 10.14 -2.41 3.54
CA LEU A 34 10.21 -1.77 2.22
C LEU A 34 11.65 -1.74 1.72
N TYR A 35 12.59 -1.45 2.62
CA TYR A 35 14.02 -1.39 2.36
C TYR A 35 14.77 -1.52 3.69
N GLU A 36 16.08 -1.72 3.63
CA GLU A 36 16.93 -1.72 4.84
C GLU A 36 16.75 -0.42 5.62
N ASP A 37 16.48 -0.55 6.92
CA ASP A 37 16.18 0.51 7.89
C ASP A 37 14.87 1.28 7.61
N SER A 38 13.90 0.70 6.88
CA SER A 38 12.63 1.41 6.59
C SER A 38 11.78 1.71 7.82
N LEU A 39 11.97 0.99 8.93
CA LEU A 39 11.30 1.24 10.21
C LEU A 39 11.85 2.49 10.93
N ASP A 40 13.07 2.91 10.59
CA ASP A 40 13.71 4.11 11.14
C ASP A 40 13.45 5.36 10.28
N SER A 41 12.57 5.26 9.28
CA SER A 41 12.22 6.41 8.47
C SER A 41 11.56 7.50 9.33
N PRO A 42 11.80 8.80 9.06
CA PRO A 42 11.17 9.88 9.82
C PRO A 42 9.64 9.79 9.86
N PHE A 43 9.03 9.26 8.80
CA PHE A 43 7.59 9.06 8.74
C PHE A 43 7.16 7.90 9.65
N TYR A 44 7.85 6.76 9.56
CA TYR A 44 7.53 5.59 10.36
C TYR A 44 7.76 5.84 11.85
N SER A 45 8.85 6.52 12.24
CA SER A 45 9.13 6.84 13.65
C SER A 45 8.07 7.75 14.28
N VAL A 46 7.44 8.62 13.50
CA VAL A 46 6.38 9.53 13.99
C VAL A 46 5.02 8.84 14.05
N TYR A 47 4.68 8.03 13.05
CA TYR A 47 3.32 7.53 12.86
C TYR A 47 3.14 6.04 13.18
N GLY A 48 4.23 5.28 13.29
CA GLY A 48 4.21 3.83 13.51
C GLY A 48 3.69 3.03 12.32
N TYR A 49 3.72 3.59 11.12
CA TYR A 49 3.31 2.93 9.88
C TYR A 49 3.92 3.57 8.64
N TYR A 50 3.98 2.81 7.55
CA TYR A 50 4.42 3.32 6.24
C TYR A 50 3.39 4.25 5.61
N GLY A 51 3.86 5.34 5.02
CA GLY A 51 3.07 6.30 4.26
C GLY A 51 3.67 6.60 2.89
N ARG A 52 3.12 7.64 2.24
CA ARG A 52 3.57 8.06 0.90
C ARG A 52 5.10 8.25 0.79
N PRO A 53 5.79 8.93 1.73
CA PRO A 53 7.24 9.14 1.62
C PRO A 53 8.03 7.84 1.56
N ASP A 54 7.63 6.83 2.34
CA ASP A 54 8.33 5.54 2.40
C ASP A 54 8.23 4.78 1.07
N PHE A 55 7.04 4.77 0.45
CA PHE A 55 6.88 4.14 -0.86
C PHE A 55 7.58 4.90 -1.99
N LEU A 56 7.72 6.23 -1.88
CA LEU A 56 8.52 7.02 -2.83
C LEU A 56 10.02 6.72 -2.68
N GLU A 57 10.51 6.58 -1.45
CA GLU A 57 11.89 6.18 -1.17
C GLU A 57 12.17 4.77 -1.70
N LEU A 58 11.26 3.81 -1.48
CA LEU A 58 11.35 2.48 -2.08
C LEU A 58 11.46 2.57 -3.61
N ALA A 59 10.59 3.35 -4.25
CA ALA A 59 10.60 3.51 -5.69
C ALA A 59 11.92 4.12 -6.20
N ARG A 60 12.48 5.10 -5.47
CA ARG A 60 13.78 5.71 -5.76
C ARG A 60 14.90 4.66 -5.68
N ARG A 61 14.94 3.83 -4.63
CA ARG A 61 15.92 2.74 -4.47
C ARG A 61 15.82 1.68 -5.57
N LEU A 62 14.61 1.39 -6.04
CA LEU A 62 14.35 0.48 -7.17
C LEU A 62 14.65 1.10 -8.55
N GLY A 63 15.09 2.36 -8.62
CA GLY A 63 15.38 3.05 -9.89
C GLY A 63 14.13 3.42 -10.69
N ILE A 64 12.96 3.49 -10.06
CA ILE A 64 11.71 3.89 -10.70
C ILE A 64 11.68 5.42 -10.82
N LEU A 65 11.44 5.93 -12.03
CA LEU A 65 11.26 7.36 -12.26
C LEU A 65 10.18 7.92 -11.32
N GLU A 66 10.49 9.00 -10.60
CA GLU A 66 9.60 9.60 -9.59
C GLU A 66 8.19 9.88 -10.13
N LYS A 67 8.10 10.46 -11.33
CA LYS A 67 6.81 10.72 -12.00
C LYS A 67 5.99 9.45 -12.21
N ARG A 68 6.63 8.29 -12.45
CA ARG A 68 5.97 6.98 -12.56
C ARG A 68 5.55 6.47 -11.18
N ALA A 69 6.41 6.59 -10.17
CA ALA A 69 6.09 6.21 -8.79
C ALA A 69 4.87 6.96 -8.25
N ILE A 70 4.84 8.28 -8.41
CA ILE A 70 3.70 9.14 -8.06
C ILE A 70 2.42 8.66 -8.75
N LYS A 71 2.47 8.39 -10.07
CA LYS A 71 1.31 7.90 -10.82
C LYS A 71 0.79 6.55 -10.30
N ILE A 72 1.69 5.64 -9.92
CA ILE A 72 1.35 4.32 -9.36
C ILE A 72 0.66 4.52 -8.01
N ILE A 73 1.26 5.27 -7.09
CA ILE A 73 0.68 5.53 -5.76
C ILE A 73 -0.69 6.20 -5.88
N ASP A 74 -0.79 7.24 -6.71
CA ASP A 74 -2.06 7.96 -6.89
C ASP A 74 -3.14 7.09 -7.55
N SER A 75 -2.75 6.02 -8.27
CA SER A 75 -3.72 5.08 -8.86
C SER A 75 -4.49 4.29 -7.80
N PHE A 76 -3.84 3.95 -6.68
CA PHE A 76 -4.50 3.31 -5.53
C PHE A 76 -5.49 4.25 -4.83
N ILE A 77 -5.19 5.55 -4.78
CA ILE A 77 -6.11 6.54 -4.21
C ILE A 77 -7.32 6.73 -5.14
N ARG A 78 -7.08 6.85 -6.45
CA ARG A 78 -8.16 7.03 -7.45
C ARG A 78 -9.07 5.82 -7.56
N SER A 79 -8.59 4.61 -7.26
CA SER A 79 -9.42 3.40 -7.30
C SER A 79 -10.34 3.23 -6.09
N GLU A 80 -10.18 4.05 -5.03
CA GLU A 80 -10.95 3.94 -3.79
C GLU A 80 -12.48 3.86 -4.00
N PRO A 81 -13.12 4.71 -4.83
CA PRO A 81 -14.57 4.62 -5.06
C PRO A 81 -15.00 3.30 -5.71
N LEU A 82 -14.19 2.79 -6.65
CA LEU A 82 -14.45 1.52 -7.33
C LEU A 82 -14.37 0.35 -6.33
N VAL A 83 -13.32 0.32 -5.52
CA VAL A 83 -13.12 -0.71 -4.49
C VAL A 83 -14.25 -0.67 -3.45
N LYS A 84 -14.67 0.52 -3.00
CA LYS A 84 -15.84 0.68 -2.13
C LYS A 84 -17.08 0.05 -2.76
N SER A 85 -17.32 0.29 -4.05
CA SER A 85 -18.44 -0.30 -4.77
C SER A 85 -18.40 -1.84 -4.79
N PHE A 86 -17.21 -2.44 -4.89
CA PHE A 86 -17.05 -3.90 -4.84
C PHE A 86 -17.31 -4.45 -3.44
N ILE A 87 -16.82 -3.77 -2.40
CA ILE A 87 -17.09 -4.15 -1.00
C ILE A 87 -18.60 -4.13 -0.73
N GLU A 88 -19.30 -3.09 -1.19
CA GLU A 88 -20.75 -2.98 -0.98
C GLU A 88 -21.54 -4.08 -1.70
N ARG A 89 -21.14 -4.46 -2.91
CA ARG A 89 -21.79 -5.55 -3.67
C ARG A 89 -21.36 -6.96 -3.26
N SER A 90 -20.36 -7.09 -2.39
CA SER A 90 -19.90 -8.39 -1.90
C SER A 90 -20.93 -9.07 -1.00
N GLN A 91 -20.86 -10.40 -0.88
CA GLN A 91 -21.71 -11.20 -0.01
C GLN A 91 -21.24 -11.22 1.47
N LEU A 92 -20.44 -10.22 1.87
CA LEU A 92 -19.94 -10.07 3.24
C LEU A 92 -21.04 -9.58 4.19
N THR A 93 -20.89 -9.90 5.48
CA THR A 93 -21.75 -9.32 6.52
C THR A 93 -21.56 -7.81 6.62
N LYS A 94 -22.57 -7.10 7.11
CA LYS A 94 -22.51 -5.64 7.32
C LYS A 94 -21.32 -5.22 8.20
N ALA A 95 -21.03 -6.01 9.24
CA ALA A 95 -19.88 -5.79 10.12
C ALA A 95 -18.55 -5.91 9.37
N SER A 96 -18.37 -6.97 8.56
CA SER A 96 -17.15 -7.16 7.78
C SER A 96 -16.97 -6.09 6.71
N LYS A 97 -18.05 -5.67 6.03
CA LYS A 97 -18.00 -4.53 5.08
C LYS A 97 -17.52 -3.25 5.77
N GLY A 98 -18.07 -2.94 6.95
CA GLY A 98 -17.65 -1.78 7.74
C GLY A 98 -16.15 -1.80 8.07
N LYS A 99 -15.62 -2.95 8.49
CA LYS A 99 -14.18 -3.10 8.76
C LYS A 99 -13.33 -2.91 7.49
N TYR A 100 -13.74 -3.50 6.37
CA TYR A 100 -13.05 -3.32 5.09
C TYR A 100 -13.00 -1.85 4.65
N LEU A 101 -14.14 -1.15 4.72
CA LEU A 101 -14.22 0.26 4.34
C LEU A 101 -13.35 1.15 5.22
N TYR A 102 -13.36 0.89 6.53
CA TYR A 102 -12.48 1.58 7.47
C TYR A 102 -11.01 1.37 7.14
N LYS A 103 -10.59 0.12 6.91
CA LYS A 103 -9.19 -0.19 6.57
C LYS A 103 -8.78 0.39 5.22
N LEU A 104 -9.66 0.34 4.23
CA LEU A 104 -9.42 0.99 2.93
C LEU A 104 -9.19 2.49 3.10
N ALA A 105 -10.07 3.19 3.82
CA ALA A 105 -9.96 4.63 4.05
C ALA A 105 -8.70 5.00 4.84
N ASP A 106 -8.36 4.22 5.87
CA ASP A 106 -7.12 4.35 6.62
C ASP A 106 -5.90 4.23 5.68
N LYS A 107 -5.78 3.16 4.89
CA LYS A 107 -4.65 2.98 3.96
C LYS A 107 -4.57 4.06 2.89
N THR A 108 -5.69 4.44 2.26
CA THR A 108 -5.65 5.49 1.23
C THR A 108 -5.31 6.86 1.83
N SER A 109 -5.70 7.14 3.06
CA SER A 109 -5.35 8.40 3.75
C SER A 109 -3.84 8.56 3.94
N ARG A 110 -3.12 7.46 4.25
CA ARG A 110 -1.66 7.44 4.46
C ARG A 110 -0.86 7.68 3.17
N LEU A 111 -1.47 7.39 2.02
CA LEU A 111 -0.86 7.54 0.70
C LEU A 111 -1.11 8.91 0.06
N LYS A 112 -2.08 9.69 0.59
CA LYS A 112 -2.36 11.04 0.09
C LYS A 112 -1.14 11.94 0.31
N PRO A 113 -0.81 12.83 -0.66
CA PRO A 113 0.17 13.87 -0.42
C PRO A 113 -0.26 14.67 0.81
N ARG A 114 0.62 14.73 1.81
CA ARG A 114 0.40 15.61 2.95
C ARG A 114 0.84 17.01 2.55
N MET A 115 0.10 17.99 3.04
CA MET A 115 0.40 19.42 2.88
C MET A 115 1.19 19.88 4.11
N ASP A 116 2.23 19.14 4.48
CA ASP A 116 3.16 19.49 5.54
C ASP A 116 4.17 20.48 4.98
N LYS A 117 3.90 21.77 5.25
CA LYS A 117 4.89 22.84 5.12
C LYS A 117 5.90 22.71 6.27
N ASN A 118 6.87 21.81 6.13
CA ASN A 118 8.26 21.91 6.62
C ASN A 118 8.86 20.50 6.75
N PRO A 119 10.03 20.23 6.14
CA PRO A 119 10.76 19.01 6.43
C PRO A 119 11.22 19.00 7.90
N PRO A 120 11.28 17.83 8.56
CA PRO A 120 11.93 17.73 9.86
C PRO A 120 13.40 18.15 9.69
N VAL A 121 13.79 19.13 10.50
CA VAL A 121 15.15 19.68 10.55
C VAL A 121 16.10 18.56 10.99
N ALA A 122 17.19 18.41 10.23
CA ALA A 122 18.31 17.52 10.53
C ALA A 122 19.02 17.89 11.83
#